data_AF-D3F7Y9-F1
#
_entry.id   AF-D3F7Y9-F1
#
_cell.length_a   1.000
_cell.length_b   1.000
_cell.length_c   1.000
_cell.angle_alpha   90.00
_cell.angle_beta   90.00
_cell.angle_gamma   90.00
#
_symmetry.space_group_name_H-M   'P 1'
#
loop_
_entity.id
_entity.type
_entity.pdbx_description
1 polymer ?
#
loop_
_entity_poly.entity_id
_entity_poly.type
_entity_poly.pdbx_seq_one_letter_code
_entity_poly.pdbx_strand_id
1 'polypeptide(L)'
;MGTLVADRIERPLSLFDQVEAPAPARAPEQDAAVGGEEHVHDGVGGEPTLDDMIVGAWEGLIAQAAVACPLCEGTLRPLYGDAGGASPPIAARCDSCATTLS
;
A
#
# COMPACT_ATOMS: atom_id res chain seq x y z
N MET A 1 -51.75 3.82 8.12
CA MET A 1 -52.19 3.63 6.72
C MET A 1 -51.25 4.43 5.83
N GLY A 2 -50.36 3.93 4.98
CA GLY A 2 -49.83 2.62 4.62
C GLY A 2 -48.49 2.92 3.89
N THR A 3 -47.40 2.22 4.20
CA THR A 3 -46.84 1.01 3.54
C THR A 3 -45.83 1.29 2.42
N LEU A 4 -44.69 0.57 2.51
CA LEU A 4 -43.68 0.18 1.49
C LEU A 4 -42.67 1.27 1.03
N VAL A 5 -41.39 1.25 1.41
CA VAL A 5 -40.26 0.30 1.13
C VAL A 5 -39.90 0.20 -0.36
N ALA A 6 -38.78 0.84 -0.73
CA ALA A 6 -37.83 0.45 -1.79
C ALA A 6 -36.62 1.40 -1.65
N ASP A 7 -35.58 0.99 -0.94
CA ASP A 7 -34.43 0.30 -1.54
C ASP A 7 -33.86 1.07 -2.73
N ARG A 8 -32.93 1.98 -2.42
CA ARG A 8 -31.94 2.47 -3.36
C ARG A 8 -30.57 2.11 -2.80
N ILE A 9 -30.36 0.80 -2.66
CA ILE A 9 -29.03 0.22 -2.51
C ILE A 9 -28.29 0.53 -3.80
N GLU A 10 -27.47 1.58 -3.76
CA GLU A 10 -26.57 1.91 -4.84
C GLU A 10 -25.48 0.83 -4.91
N ARG A 11 -25.52 0.08 -6.01
CA ARG A 11 -24.43 -0.70 -6.61
C ARG A 11 -24.13 -2.07 -5.99
N PRO A 12 -24.76 -3.15 -6.51
CA PRO A 12 -24.15 -4.46 -6.50
C PRO A 12 -22.85 -4.47 -7.33
N LEU A 13 -21.79 -5.02 -6.73
CA LEU A 13 -20.61 -5.55 -7.41
C LEU A 13 -21.05 -6.60 -8.44
N SER A 14 -20.78 -6.39 -9.74
CA SER A 14 -20.60 -7.44 -10.78
C SER A 14 -20.48 -6.80 -12.18
N LEU A 15 -19.30 -6.31 -12.56
CA LEU A 15 -18.92 -6.15 -13.98
C LEU A 15 -17.40 -6.00 -14.15
N PHE A 16 -16.62 -6.83 -13.45
CA PHE A 16 -15.19 -7.01 -13.72
C PHE A 16 -14.95 -8.34 -14.44
N ASP A 17 -15.83 -8.65 -15.40
CA ASP A 17 -15.72 -9.80 -16.29
C ASP A 17 -15.94 -9.26 -17.71
N GLN A 18 -15.16 -9.75 -18.68
CA GLN A 18 -15.03 -9.33 -20.09
C GLN A 18 -13.83 -8.43 -20.43
N VAL A 19 -12.64 -9.01 -20.20
CA VAL A 19 -11.46 -8.84 -21.06
C VAL A 19 -11.84 -9.15 -22.52
N GLU A 20 -11.55 -8.26 -23.47
CA GLU A 20 -10.94 -8.62 -24.76
C GLU A 20 -10.58 -7.38 -25.62
N ALA A 21 -9.28 -7.19 -25.91
CA ALA A 21 -8.72 -6.76 -27.20
C ALA A 21 -7.22 -6.42 -27.04
N PRO A 22 -6.40 -6.44 -28.11
CA PRO A 22 -6.38 -7.30 -29.29
C PRO A 22 -5.07 -8.11 -29.37
N ALA A 23 -5.03 -9.15 -30.22
CA ALA A 23 -3.80 -9.92 -30.48
C ALA A 23 -2.72 -9.05 -31.17
N PRO A 24 -1.48 -8.99 -30.63
CA PRO A 24 -0.33 -8.60 -31.42
C PRO A 24 0.35 -9.81 -32.06
N ALA A 25 0.84 -9.59 -33.27
CA ALA A 25 1.39 -10.57 -34.18
C ALA A 25 2.67 -11.27 -33.66
N ARG A 26 2.77 -12.56 -34.04
CA ARG A 26 3.97 -13.39 -34.30
C ARG A 26 5.33 -12.93 -33.72
N ALA A 27 5.88 -13.74 -32.81
CA ALA A 27 7.31 -13.84 -32.49
C ALA A 27 8.11 -14.52 -33.65
N PRO A 28 9.45 -14.73 -33.58
CA PRO A 28 10.47 -14.29 -32.61
C PRO A 28 11.75 -13.71 -33.28
N GLU A 29 12.56 -12.96 -32.53
CA GLU A 29 14.05 -12.95 -32.58
C GLU A 29 14.52 -11.66 -31.93
N GLN A 30 15.02 -11.75 -30.68
CA GLN A 30 16.14 -10.92 -30.24
C GLN A 30 17.00 -11.80 -29.33
N ASP A 31 18.00 -12.44 -29.95
CA ASP A 31 19.14 -13.06 -29.31
C ASP A 31 19.84 -12.09 -28.35
N ALA A 32 20.13 -12.62 -27.16
CA ALA A 32 21.24 -12.30 -26.27
C ALA A 32 21.68 -10.83 -26.11
N ALA A 33 21.33 -10.22 -24.97
CA ALA A 33 22.25 -9.35 -24.26
C ALA A 33 21.86 -9.20 -22.77
N VAL A 34 22.77 -9.67 -21.91
CA VAL A 34 23.23 -9.00 -20.70
C VAL A 34 22.25 -8.89 -19.52
N GLY A 35 22.57 -9.67 -18.48
CA GLY A 35 22.55 -9.23 -17.09
C GLY A 35 21.16 -9.09 -16.46
N GLY A 36 20.82 -10.02 -15.57
CA GLY A 36 19.82 -9.74 -14.56
C GLY A 36 20.27 -8.54 -13.73
N GLU A 37 19.68 -7.39 -13.95
CA GLU A 37 19.55 -6.36 -12.92
C GLU A 37 18.38 -6.77 -12.01
N GLU A 38 18.64 -7.82 -11.23
CA GLU A 38 17.94 -8.02 -9.98
C GLU A 38 18.20 -6.75 -9.17
N HIS A 39 17.17 -5.95 -8.88
CA HIS A 39 17.24 -4.89 -7.87
C HIS A 39 17.38 -5.54 -6.48
N VAL A 40 18.47 -6.26 -6.27
CA VAL A 40 18.98 -6.59 -4.95
C VAL A 40 19.70 -5.34 -4.50
N HIS A 41 19.04 -4.52 -3.69
CA HIS A 41 19.75 -3.62 -2.81
C HIS A 41 20.56 -4.49 -1.84
N ASP A 42 21.73 -4.95 -2.28
CA ASP A 42 22.71 -5.66 -1.48
C ASP A 42 23.23 -4.68 -0.43
N GLY A 43 22.77 -4.88 0.80
CA GLY A 43 23.08 -4.05 1.96
C GLY A 43 24.53 -4.19 2.39
N VAL A 44 25.43 -3.49 1.71
CA VAL A 44 26.76 -3.12 2.21
C VAL A 44 26.96 -1.62 1.98
N GLY A 45 26.45 -0.82 2.92
CA GLY A 45 26.91 0.57 3.14
C GLY A 45 26.20 1.70 2.38
N GLY A 46 24.98 1.50 1.88
CA GLY A 46 24.13 2.59 1.39
C GLY A 46 23.27 3.21 2.50
N GLU A 47 23.09 4.53 2.50
CA GLU A 47 22.04 5.17 3.30
C GLU A 47 20.67 4.60 2.87
N PRO A 48 19.75 4.31 3.82
CA PRO A 48 18.44 3.77 3.50
C PRO A 48 17.70 4.73 2.59
N THR A 49 17.02 4.21 1.57
CA THR A 49 16.19 5.04 0.71
C THR A 49 14.96 5.53 1.48
N LEU A 50 14.28 6.54 0.94
CA LEU A 50 13.00 6.98 1.49
C LEU A 50 11.97 5.84 1.52
N ASP A 51 11.98 4.97 0.51
CA ASP A 51 11.07 3.84 0.45
C ASP A 51 11.37 2.84 1.57
N ASP A 52 12.63 2.48 1.79
CA ASP A 52 13.05 1.61 2.90
C ASP A 52 12.61 2.18 4.26
N MET A 53 12.75 3.51 4.43
CA MET A 53 12.30 4.19 5.65
C MET A 53 10.77 4.13 5.82
N ILE A 54 10.00 4.31 4.74
CA ILE A 54 8.54 4.25 4.77
C ILE A 54 8.06 2.82 5.01
N VAL A 55 8.65 1.83 4.33
CA VAL A 55 8.35 0.40 4.49
C VAL A 55 8.64 -0.04 5.92
N GLY A 56 9.84 0.25 6.44
CA GLY A 56 10.20 -0.09 7.81
C GLY A 56 9.28 0.58 8.85
N ALA A 57 8.81 1.80 8.57
CA ALA A 57 7.83 2.45 9.42
C ALA A 57 6.48 1.72 9.45
N TRP A 58 5.98 1.28 8.29
CA TRP A 58 4.74 0.50 8.21
C TRP A 58 4.87 -0.88 8.89
N GLU A 59 5.98 -1.57 8.67
CA GLU A 59 6.25 -2.86 9.32
C GLU A 59 6.27 -2.72 10.83
N GLY A 60 6.94 -1.70 11.36
CA GLY A 60 6.94 -1.39 12.79
C GLY A 60 5.53 -1.14 13.33
N LEU A 61 4.72 -0.35 12.63
CA LEU A 61 3.33 -0.06 13.04
C LEU A 61 2.45 -1.32 13.02
N ILE A 62 2.59 -2.18 12.00
CA ILE A 62 1.87 -3.46 11.90
C ILE A 62 2.30 -4.39 13.05
N ALA A 63 3.59 -4.40 13.39
CA ALA A 63 4.14 -5.13 14.53
C ALA A 63 3.80 -4.51 15.89
N GLN A 64 3.00 -3.44 15.93
CA GLN A 64 2.64 -2.68 17.14
C GLN A 64 3.87 -2.11 17.88
N ALA A 65 4.95 -1.84 17.15
CA ALA A 65 6.14 -1.18 17.67
C ALA A 65 6.00 0.35 17.62
N ALA A 66 6.77 1.05 18.47
CA ALA A 66 6.90 2.50 18.38
C ALA A 66 7.82 2.86 17.20
N VAL A 67 7.33 3.73 16.32
CA VAL A 67 8.03 4.14 15.09
C VAL A 67 8.26 5.65 15.08
N ALA A 68 9.43 6.08 14.62
CA ALA A 68 9.78 7.49 14.48
C ALA A 68 9.26 8.08 13.15
N CYS A 69 8.88 9.35 13.18
CA CYS A 69 8.47 10.10 12.01
C CYS A 69 9.70 10.42 11.14
N PRO A 70 9.70 10.08 9.84
CA PRO A 70 10.86 10.34 8.97
C PRO A 70 11.16 11.83 8.73
N LEU A 71 10.28 12.74 9.16
CA LEU A 71 10.45 14.18 8.99
C LEU A 71 10.95 14.92 10.23
N CYS A 72 10.57 14.46 11.43
CA CYS A 72 10.86 15.17 12.68
C CYS A 72 11.29 14.26 13.83
N GLU A 73 11.43 12.96 13.56
CA GLU A 73 11.83 11.91 14.52
C GLU A 73 10.85 11.69 15.69
N GLY A 74 9.75 12.45 15.76
CA GLY A 74 8.69 12.27 16.75
C GLY A 74 7.90 10.97 16.54
N THR A 75 7.22 10.48 17.58
CA THR A 75 6.49 9.20 17.52
C THR A 75 5.31 9.25 16.55
N LEU A 76 5.16 8.20 15.75
CA LEU A 76 3.99 7.94 14.91
C LEU A 76 2.94 7.16 15.71
N ARG A 77 1.71 7.66 15.69
CA ARG A 77 0.53 6.99 16.25
C ARG A 77 -0.26 6.30 15.13
N PRO A 78 -0.49 4.97 15.21
CA PRO A 78 -1.30 4.26 14.23
C PRO A 78 -2.77 4.72 14.28
N LEU A 79 -3.41 4.76 13.12
CA LEU A 79 -4.83 5.02 12.93
C LEU A 79 -5.46 3.77 12.32
N TYR A 80 -6.43 3.21 13.04
CA TYR A 80 -7.15 2.00 12.63
C TYR A 80 -8.49 2.39 11.99
N GLY A 81 -8.92 1.61 11.00
CA GLY A 81 -10.26 1.74 10.44
C GLY A 81 -11.35 1.28 11.42
N ASP A 82 -12.59 1.42 11.00
CA ASP A 82 -13.81 1.00 11.71
C ASP A 82 -13.95 -0.53 11.89
N ALA A 83 -13.11 -1.31 11.22
CA ALA A 83 -12.98 -2.74 11.45
C ALA A 83 -12.26 -2.99 12.80
N GLY A 84 -13.06 -3.24 13.85
CA GLY A 84 -12.58 -3.25 15.23
C GLY A 84 -11.36 -4.15 15.52
N GLY A 85 -10.57 -3.74 16.51
CA GLY A 85 -9.63 -4.51 17.33
C GLY A 85 -8.41 -5.17 16.68
N ALA A 86 -8.58 -5.80 15.51
CA ALA A 86 -7.58 -6.69 14.91
C ALA A 86 -7.17 -6.28 13.49
N SER A 87 -7.69 -5.18 12.96
CA SER A 87 -7.27 -4.68 11.65
C SER A 87 -5.91 -4.01 11.71
N PRO A 88 -5.09 -4.13 10.66
CA PRO A 88 -3.86 -3.36 10.55
C PRO A 88 -4.17 -1.86 10.50
N PRO A 89 -3.20 -1.00 10.87
CA PRO A 89 -3.35 0.44 10.71
C PRO A 89 -3.50 0.79 9.22
N ILE A 90 -4.39 1.72 8.92
CA ILE A 90 -4.64 2.23 7.56
C ILE A 90 -3.92 3.56 7.29
N ALA A 91 -3.47 4.21 8.37
CA ALA A 91 -2.75 5.47 8.37
C ALA A 91 -1.93 5.56 9.66
N ALA A 92 -0.99 6.48 9.72
CA ALA A 92 -0.34 6.91 10.96
C ALA A 92 -0.20 8.43 11.00
N ARG A 93 -0.23 9.01 12.21
CA ARG A 93 -0.06 10.45 12.40
C ARG A 93 1.02 10.72 13.42
N CYS A 94 1.94 11.63 13.11
CA CYS A 94 2.96 12.05 14.06
C CYS A 94 2.34 12.96 15.13
N ASP A 95 2.57 12.66 16.41
CA ASP A 95 2.08 13.50 17.51
C ASP A 95 2.86 14.82 17.63
N SER A 96 4.07 14.92 17.05
CA SER A 96 4.92 16.13 17.11
C SER A 96 4.67 17.11 15.96
N CYS A 97 4.77 16.66 14.70
CA CYS A 97 4.66 17.54 13.52
C CYS A 97 3.32 17.44 12.79
N ALA A 98 2.41 16.59 13.27
CA ALA A 98 1.10 16.32 12.66
C ALA A 98 1.11 15.73 11.24
N THR A 99 2.27 15.37 10.68
CA THR A 99 2.37 14.63 9.40
C THR A 99 1.55 13.35 9.45
N THR A 100 0.87 13.06 8.34
CA THR A 100 0.17 11.80 8.10
C THR A 100 0.97 10.93 7.13
N LEU A 101 1.10 9.65 7.48
CA LEU A 101 1.56 8.57 6.62
C LEU A 101 0.32 7.75 6.22
N SER A 102 0.10 7.52 4.92
CA SER A 102 -1.07 6.82 4.37
C SER A 102 -0.72 6.05 3.11
#